data_AF-S4U6C9-F1
#
_entry.id   AF-S4U6C9-F1
#
_cell.length_a   1.000
_cell.length_b   1.000
_cell.length_c   1.000
_cell.angle_alpha   90.00
_cell.angle_beta   90.00
_cell.angle_gamma   90.00
#
_symmetry.space_group_name_H-M   'P 1'
#
loop_
_entity.id
_entity.type
_entity.pdbx_description
1 polymer ?
#
loop_
_entity_poly.entity_id
_entity_poly.type
_entity_poly.pdbx_seq_one_letter_code
_entity_poly.pdbx_strand_id
1 'polypeptide(L)' 'NSTSQWKNFSLTLTNCQNVNNVTATFGGTAENTNYYRNTGDATNIMVELQEQGNGNTPLKVGSTKVVTVSNGQATF' A
#
# COMPACT_ATOMS: atom_id res chain seq x y z
N ASN A 1 -10.72 19.44 -7.23
CA ASN A 1 -9.73 18.39 -6.91
C ASN A 1 -9.12 17.87 -8.19
N SER A 2 -7.79 17.89 -8.27
CA SER A 2 -7.03 17.29 -9.36
C SER A 2 -6.18 16.17 -8.79
N THR A 3 -6.12 15.03 -9.47
CA THR A 3 -5.27 13.90 -9.12
C THR A 3 -4.47 13.47 -10.34
N SER A 4 -3.28 12.92 -10.12
CA SER A 4 -2.53 12.26 -11.20
C SER A 4 -3.19 10.93 -11.57
N GLN A 5 -2.78 10.37 -12.71
CA GLN A 5 -3.06 8.97 -13.02
C GLN A 5 -2.43 8.05 -11.97
N TRP A 6 -3.12 6.96 -11.63
CA TRP A 6 -2.58 5.93 -10.73
C TRP A 6 -1.33 5.28 -11.31
N LYS A 7 -0.39 4.94 -10.43
CA LYS A 7 0.81 4.17 -10.76
C LYS A 7 0.75 2.83 -10.04
N ASN A 8 0.57 1.76 -10.80
CA ASN A 8 0.45 0.42 -10.26
C ASN A 8 1.82 -0.15 -9.94
N PHE A 9 1.91 -0.86 -8.81
CA PHE A 9 3.05 -1.66 -8.42
C PHE A 9 2.55 -2.86 -7.60
N SER A 10 3.40 -3.87 -7.44
CA SER A 10 3.10 -5.08 -6.67
C SER A 10 4.28 -5.40 -5.76
N LEU A 11 3.97 -5.97 -4.59
CA LEU A 11 4.98 -6.53 -3.69
C LEU A 11 4.80 -8.04 -3.66
N THR A 12 5.84 -8.80 -4.00
CA THR A 12 5.81 -10.26 -3.98
C THR A 12 6.89 -10.78 -3.05
N LEU A 13 6.46 -11.53 -2.04
CA LEU A 13 7.33 -12.31 -1.19
C LEU A 13 7.36 -13.75 -1.73
N THR A 14 8.55 -14.34 -1.79
CA THR A 14 8.77 -15.70 -2.27
C THR A 14 9.32 -16.57 -1.14
N ASN A 15 9.32 -17.89 -1.35
CA ASN A 15 9.79 -18.88 -0.37
C ASN A 15 9.02 -18.82 0.96
N CYS A 16 7.74 -18.51 0.92
CA CYS A 16 6.82 -18.52 2.04
C CYS A 16 6.42 -19.97 2.43
N GLN A 17 7.41 -20.83 2.69
CA GLN A 17 7.18 -22.19 3.15
C GLN A 17 6.76 -22.16 4.63
N ASN A 18 5.73 -22.91 4.99
CA ASN A 18 5.21 -23.03 6.37
C ASN A 18 4.51 -21.79 6.96
N VAL A 19 4.14 -20.81 6.14
CA VAL A 19 3.30 -19.68 6.53
C VAL A 19 2.06 -19.63 5.66
N ASN A 20 0.90 -19.40 6.28
CA ASN A 20 -0.39 -19.37 5.57
C ASN A 20 -0.80 -17.96 5.16
N ASN A 21 -0.39 -16.95 5.93
CA ASN A 21 -0.77 -15.56 5.70
C ASN A 21 0.43 -14.65 5.95
N VAL A 22 0.48 -13.54 5.22
CA VAL A 22 1.43 -12.45 5.45
C VAL A 22 0.64 -11.18 5.70
N THR A 23 1.00 -10.46 6.76
CA THR A 23 0.44 -9.15 7.10
C THR A 23 1.45 -8.07 6.76
N ALA A 24 1.07 -7.15 5.87
CA ALA A 24 1.79 -5.91 5.64
C ALA A 24 1.20 -4.80 6.51
N THR A 25 2.06 -4.04 7.19
CA THR A 25 1.68 -2.83 7.95
C THR A 25 2.28 -1.62 7.24
N PHE A 26 1.43 -0.66 6.86
CA PHE A 26 1.85 0.51 6.09
C PHE A 26 2.27 1.63 7.03
N GLY A 27 3.57 1.96 7.02
CA GLY A 27 4.15 3.05 7.79
C GLY A 27 4.52 4.26 6.92
N GLY A 28 4.84 5.38 7.56
CA GLY A 28 5.29 6.61 6.88
C GLY A 28 4.91 7.86 7.65
N THR A 29 5.19 9.03 7.08
CA THR A 29 4.73 10.32 7.61
C THR A 29 3.40 10.68 6.98
N ALA A 30 2.36 10.80 7.79
CA ALA A 30 1.06 11.28 7.34
C ALA A 30 1.12 12.80 7.10
N GLU A 31 0.50 13.27 6.02
CA GLU A 31 0.13 14.68 5.88
C GLU A 31 -1.17 14.94 6.64
N ASN A 32 -2.13 14.01 6.51
CA ASN A 32 -3.41 14.03 7.21
C ASN A 32 -3.95 12.60 7.34
N THR A 33 -5.22 12.46 7.77
CA THR A 33 -5.86 11.16 8.01
C THR A 33 -5.88 10.21 6.81
N ASN A 34 -5.80 10.72 5.57
CA ASN A 34 -5.96 9.91 4.36
C ASN A 34 -4.71 9.84 3.47
N TYR A 35 -3.78 10.79 3.61
CA TYR A 35 -2.65 10.93 2.67
C TYR A 35 -1.28 10.97 3.37
N TYR A 36 -0.27 10.49 2.64
CA TYR A 36 1.14 10.57 3.02
C TYR A 36 1.73 11.93 2.62
N ARG A 37 2.66 12.44 3.43
CA ARG A 37 3.37 13.68 3.19
C ARG A 37 4.37 13.52 2.04
N ASN A 38 4.36 14.47 1.10
CA ASN A 38 5.44 14.62 0.13
C ASN A 38 6.71 15.11 0.85
N THR A 39 7.82 14.40 0.68
CA THR A 39 9.12 14.75 1.29
C THR A 39 10.06 15.49 0.34
N GLY A 40 9.66 15.71 -0.92
CA GLY A 40 10.38 16.57 -1.87
C GLY A 40 9.95 18.03 -1.81
N ASP A 41 10.50 18.85 -2.71
CA ASP A 41 10.30 20.32 -2.69
C ASP A 41 8.95 20.78 -3.27
N ALA A 42 8.22 19.89 -3.95
CA ALA A 42 6.93 20.23 -4.53
C ALA A 42 5.88 20.51 -3.44
N THR A 43 5.27 21.69 -3.50
CA THR A 43 4.28 22.13 -2.52
C THR A 43 2.86 21.78 -2.97
N ASN A 44 1.93 21.70 -2.01
CA ASN A 44 0.50 21.46 -2.24
C ASN A 44 0.17 20.11 -2.94
N ILE A 45 1.06 19.12 -2.80
CA ILE A 45 0.82 17.75 -3.28
C ILE A 45 0.95 16.76 -2.12
N MET A 46 0.15 15.69 -2.20
CA MET A 46 0.13 14.60 -1.22
C MET A 46 0.12 13.27 -1.97
N VAL A 47 0.50 12.19 -1.28
CA VAL A 47 0.55 10.85 -1.88
C VAL A 47 -0.57 9.98 -1.30
N GLU A 48 -1.38 9.39 -2.16
CA GLU A 48 -2.36 8.37 -1.80
C GLU A 48 -1.82 6.99 -2.17
N LEU A 49 -2.03 6.02 -1.29
CA LEU A 49 -1.80 4.61 -1.57
C LEU A 49 -3.12 3.86 -1.42
N GLN A 50 -3.40 2.94 -2.34
CA GLN A 50 -4.66 2.24 -2.40
C GLN A 50 -4.44 0.80 -2.86
N GLU A 51 -5.31 -0.11 -2.42
CA GLU A 51 -5.37 -1.45 -2.99
C GLU A 51 -5.83 -1.42 -4.44
N GLN A 52 -5.17 -2.18 -5.31
CA GLN A 52 -5.62 -2.39 -6.67
C GLN A 52 -6.80 -3.38 -6.69
N GLY A 53 -7.96 -2.97 -7.20
CA GLY A 53 -9.12 -3.84 -7.42
C GLY A 53 -10.46 -3.25 -6.98
N ASN A 54 -11.50 -4.10 -6.92
CA ASN A 54 -12.92 -3.72 -6.75
C ASN A 54 -13.31 -3.17 -5.36
N GLY A 55 -12.35 -2.71 -4.58
CA GLY A 55 -12.57 -2.11 -3.26
C GLY A 55 -11.96 -0.74 -3.09
N ASN A 56 -10.98 -0.36 -3.94
CA ASN A 56 -10.32 0.95 -3.90
C ASN A 56 -10.04 1.39 -2.44
N THR A 57 -9.53 0.47 -1.61
CA THR A 57 -9.40 0.70 -0.18
C THR A 57 -8.11 1.48 0.09
N PRO A 58 -8.16 2.68 0.70
CA PRO A 58 -6.97 3.46 0.99
C PRO A 58 -6.08 2.76 2.04
N LEU A 59 -4.81 2.62 1.72
CA LEU A 59 -3.76 2.06 2.57
C LEU A 59 -3.01 3.22 3.23
N LYS A 60 -3.67 3.95 4.13
CA LYS A 60 -3.11 5.06 4.92
C LYS A 60 -2.10 4.59 5.97
N VAL A 61 -1.36 5.53 6.57
CA VAL A 61 -0.43 5.24 7.67
C VAL A 61 -1.17 4.51 8.79
N GLY A 62 -0.62 3.36 9.21
CA GLY A 62 -1.19 2.48 10.23
C GLY A 62 -2.15 1.43 9.70
N SER A 63 -2.54 1.47 8.41
CA SER A 63 -3.33 0.40 7.80
C SER A 63 -2.57 -0.92 7.79
N THR A 64 -3.32 -2.02 7.78
CA THR A 64 -2.78 -3.36 7.54
C THR A 64 -3.48 -4.01 6.35
N LYS A 65 -2.75 -4.84 5.61
CA LYS A 65 -3.28 -5.72 4.56
C LYS A 65 -2.82 -7.13 4.83
N VAL A 66 -3.71 -8.10 4.73
CA VAL A 66 -3.41 -9.53 4.89
C VAL A 66 -3.62 -10.22 3.57
N VAL A 67 -2.64 -11.01 3.14
CA VAL A 67 -2.77 -11.86 1.96
C VAL A 67 -2.43 -13.30 2.31
N THR A 68 -3.15 -14.23 1.71
CA THR A 68 -2.91 -15.66 1.87
C THR A 68 -1.75 -16.09 0.98
N VAL A 69 -0.89 -16.96 1.50
CA VAL A 69 0.21 -17.55 0.75
C VAL A 69 -0.35 -18.59 -0.22
N SER A 70 -0.01 -18.46 -1.50
CA SER A 70 -0.37 -19.38 -2.57
C SER A 70 0.88 -19.80 -3.32
N ASN A 71 1.07 -21.11 -3.52
CA ASN A 71 2.26 -21.67 -4.17
C ASN A 71 3.60 -21.15 -3.60
N GLY A 72 3.66 -20.98 -2.26
CA GLY A 72 4.84 -20.45 -1.57
C GLY A 72 5.12 -18.97 -1.82
N GLN A 73 4.14 -18.21 -2.31
CA GLN A 73 4.25 -16.77 -2.57
C GLN A 73 3.11 -16.00 -1.91
N ALA A 74 3.41 -14.77 -1.50
CA ALA A 74 2.42 -13.79 -1.05
C ALA A 74 2.56 -12.53 -1.90
N THR A 75 1.48 -12.13 -2.56
CA THR A 75 1.46 -10.95 -3.43
C THR A 75 0.45 -9.94 -2.91
N PHE A 76 0.90 -8.70 -2.69
CA PHE A 76 0.12 -7.56 -2.23
C PHE A 76 -0.23 -6.61 -3.37
#